data_AF-A0A1D9P0X4-F1
#
_entry.id   AF-A0A1D9P0X4-F1
#
_cell.length_a   1.000
_cell.length_b   1.000
_cell.length_c   1.000
_cell.angle_alpha   90.00
_cell.angle_beta   90.00
_cell.angle_gamma   90.00
#
_symmetry.space_group_name_H-M   'P 1'
#
loop_
_entity.id
_entity.type
_entity.pdbx_description
1 polymer ?
#
loop_
_entity_poly.entity_id
_entity_poly.type
_entity_poly.pdbx_seq_one_letter_code
_entity_poly.pdbx_strand_id
1 'polypeptide(L)'
;MENNFKTGFVTFIGRPNVGKSTLMNHLIGQKIAITSNKPQTTRNRIMTVYTDDECQMIFLDTPGINDTKNKLGDYMSKAAKSTIDEVDVVLLLVEPSTYIGEIEKSIIEDLKKCKKPVILVINKIDTVSEDDLSKFEDAYKKEMDFDKIVHVAALKGKNIESVMDAIKEFLPFGPPFYDEDTITDQPERQITAEIIREKALRLLQDEVPHGIAVTIETMRMREKKKRHYHPPKDGSYDPDGIMDINATIICEKDSHKGIVIGKGGAMLKKIGSAARTDIEELLGCQVNLQLWVKVRKDWRDDKAQLKSFGYDVNSFKK
;
A
#
# COMPACT_ATOMS: atom_id res chain seq x y z
N MET A 1 -21.79 -27.26 13.61
CA MET A 1 -20.43 -27.54 13.11
C MET A 1 -19.56 -26.47 13.73
N GLU A 2 -18.68 -26.87 14.65
CA GLU A 2 -17.89 -25.92 15.45
C GLU A 2 -16.94 -25.14 14.53
N ASN A 3 -16.96 -23.81 14.67
CA ASN A 3 -16.21 -22.85 13.86
C ASN A 3 -14.70 -23.02 14.06
N ASN A 4 -14.07 -23.96 13.33
CA ASN A 4 -12.62 -24.00 13.17
C ASN A 4 -12.09 -22.87 12.26
N PHE A 5 -12.99 -22.03 11.73
CA PHE A 5 -12.64 -20.88 10.91
C PHE A 5 -12.10 -19.74 11.77
N LYS A 6 -10.95 -19.19 11.38
CA LYS A 6 -10.31 -18.05 12.06
C LYS A 6 -10.58 -16.76 11.30
N THR A 7 -10.82 -15.67 11.99
CA THR A 7 -11.05 -14.38 11.33
C THR A 7 -10.54 -13.26 12.20
N GLY A 8 -9.76 -12.35 11.64
CA GLY A 8 -9.25 -11.22 12.41
C GLY A 8 -8.50 -10.17 11.59
N PHE A 9 -8.21 -9.06 12.24
CA PHE A 9 -7.56 -7.91 11.66
C PHE A 9 -6.05 -7.96 11.88
N VAL A 10 -5.29 -7.61 10.85
CA VAL A 10 -3.83 -7.73 10.83
C VAL A 10 -3.23 -6.41 10.32
N THR A 11 -2.14 -5.92 10.88
CA THR A 11 -1.46 -4.73 10.35
C THR A 11 0.04 -4.94 10.19
N PHE A 12 0.63 -4.28 9.19
CA PHE A 12 2.07 -4.22 8.99
C PHE A 12 2.59 -2.88 9.51
N ILE A 13 3.54 -2.93 10.44
CA ILE A 13 4.24 -1.75 10.95
C ILE A 13 5.73 -1.85 10.67
N GLY A 14 6.40 -0.72 10.54
CA GLY A 14 7.84 -0.65 10.28
C GLY A 14 8.21 0.63 9.56
N ARG A 15 9.52 0.93 9.50
CA ARG A 15 10.02 2.13 8.82
C ARG A 15 9.61 2.17 7.33
N PRO A 16 9.64 3.35 6.67
CA PRO A 16 9.46 3.41 5.22
C PRO A 16 10.41 2.45 4.47
N ASN A 17 9.98 1.92 3.32
CA ASN A 17 10.78 1.08 2.41
C ASN A 17 11.21 -0.32 2.88
N VAL A 18 10.83 -0.78 4.08
CA VAL A 18 11.09 -2.18 4.54
C VAL A 18 10.35 -3.24 3.73
N GLY A 19 9.41 -2.86 2.87
CA GLY A 19 8.70 -3.77 1.98
C GLY A 19 7.30 -4.20 2.45
N LYS A 20 6.63 -3.42 3.32
CA LYS A 20 5.25 -3.68 3.77
C LYS A 20 4.28 -3.94 2.62
N SER A 21 4.12 -2.97 1.73
CA SER A 21 3.22 -3.08 0.57
C SER A 21 3.66 -4.15 -0.43
N THR A 22 4.97 -4.44 -0.52
CA THR A 22 5.47 -5.57 -1.34
C THR A 22 5.02 -6.91 -0.76
N LEU A 23 5.15 -7.09 0.56
CA LEU A 23 4.69 -8.30 1.23
C LEU A 23 3.17 -8.44 1.11
N MET A 24 2.42 -7.36 1.37
CA MET A 24 0.96 -7.35 1.26
C MET A 24 0.49 -7.77 -0.14
N ASN A 25 1.03 -7.16 -1.20
CA ASN A 25 0.66 -7.53 -2.57
C ASN A 25 1.00 -8.99 -2.90
N HIS A 26 2.08 -9.54 -2.33
CA HIS A 26 2.42 -10.96 -2.50
C HIS A 26 1.45 -11.89 -1.77
N LEU A 27 1.04 -11.55 -0.53
CA LEU A 27 0.08 -12.33 0.25
C LEU A 27 -1.31 -12.34 -0.44
N ILE A 28 -1.72 -11.20 -1.00
CA ILE A 28 -3.00 -11.06 -1.71
C ILE A 28 -2.95 -11.64 -3.13
N GLY A 29 -1.77 -11.75 -3.74
CA GLY A 29 -1.60 -12.21 -5.13
C GLY A 29 -2.02 -11.17 -6.18
N GLN A 30 -2.39 -9.96 -5.76
CA GLN A 30 -2.75 -8.84 -6.65
C GLN A 30 -2.11 -7.54 -6.17
N LYS A 31 -1.90 -6.62 -7.11
CA LYS A 31 -1.31 -5.32 -6.81
C LYS A 31 -2.37 -4.32 -6.33
N ILE A 32 -2.64 -4.32 -5.02
CA ILE A 32 -3.61 -3.42 -4.39
C ILE A 32 -2.93 -2.21 -3.72
N ALA A 33 -1.84 -2.42 -2.95
CA ALA A 33 -1.08 -1.30 -2.40
C ALA A 33 0.00 -0.84 -3.37
N ILE A 34 0.19 0.47 -3.45
CA ILE A 34 1.26 1.03 -4.27
C ILE A 34 2.63 0.85 -3.62
N THR A 35 3.65 0.73 -4.46
CA THR A 35 5.03 0.49 -4.03
C THR A 35 5.98 1.49 -4.66
N SER A 36 6.89 2.06 -3.88
CA SER A 36 7.97 2.91 -4.37
C SER A 36 9.15 2.82 -3.43
N ASN A 37 10.35 3.07 -3.94
CA ASN A 37 11.56 3.21 -3.13
C ASN A 37 11.63 4.56 -2.39
N LYS A 38 10.63 5.42 -2.58
CA LYS A 38 10.53 6.70 -1.89
C LYS A 38 9.73 6.57 -0.60
N PRO A 39 10.11 7.32 0.45
CA PRO A 39 9.32 7.39 1.67
C PRO A 39 7.93 7.98 1.39
N GLN A 40 6.99 7.81 2.33
CA GLN A 40 5.60 8.31 2.21
C GLN A 40 4.83 7.74 1.01
N THR A 41 5.11 6.48 0.68
CA THR A 41 4.41 5.76 -0.39
C THR A 41 2.94 5.54 -0.02
N THR A 42 2.60 4.83 1.06
CA THR A 42 1.21 4.68 1.53
C THR A 42 0.77 5.92 2.32
N ARG A 43 -0.39 6.50 1.98
CA ARG A 43 -0.97 7.67 2.67
C ARG A 43 -2.36 7.45 3.26
N ASN A 44 -3.13 6.51 2.72
CA ASN A 44 -4.44 6.12 3.24
C ASN A 44 -4.33 4.78 3.96
N ARG A 45 -5.25 4.53 4.90
CA ARG A 45 -5.49 3.16 5.37
C ARG A 45 -6.10 2.37 4.22
N ILE A 46 -5.50 1.24 3.87
CA ILE A 46 -6.02 0.34 2.84
C ILE A 46 -6.41 -0.96 3.54
N MET A 47 -7.64 -1.40 3.33
CA MET A 47 -8.06 -2.71 3.78
C MET A 47 -7.97 -3.69 2.61
N THR A 48 -7.29 -4.80 2.84
CA THR A 48 -7.23 -5.92 1.92
C THR A 48 -7.59 -7.20 2.64
N VAL A 49 -8.32 -8.08 1.96
CA VAL A 49 -8.85 -9.31 2.53
C VAL A 49 -8.20 -10.49 1.81
N TYR A 50 -7.70 -11.42 2.60
CA TYR A 50 -7.32 -12.75 2.17
C TYR A 50 -8.28 -13.75 2.80
N THR A 51 -8.87 -14.62 1.99
CA THR A 51 -9.75 -15.70 2.47
C THR A 51 -9.26 -17.03 1.89
N ASP A 52 -9.16 -18.04 2.74
CA ASP A 52 -9.01 -19.45 2.34
C ASP A 52 -9.99 -20.34 3.12
N ASP A 53 -9.89 -21.65 2.96
CA ASP A 53 -10.80 -22.61 3.60
C ASP A 53 -10.74 -22.61 5.14
N GLU A 54 -9.68 -22.06 5.73
CA GLU A 54 -9.42 -22.10 7.17
C GLU A 54 -9.56 -20.73 7.85
N CYS A 55 -9.38 -19.64 7.11
CA CYS A 55 -9.41 -18.31 7.71
C CYS A 55 -9.74 -17.16 6.75
N GLN A 56 -10.09 -16.02 7.37
CA GLN A 56 -10.14 -14.72 6.72
C GLN A 56 -9.24 -13.71 7.46
N MET A 57 -8.23 -13.20 6.76
CA MET A 57 -7.30 -12.19 7.26
C MET A 57 -7.65 -10.83 6.66
N ILE A 58 -7.96 -9.86 7.52
CA ILE A 58 -8.24 -8.50 7.11
C ILE A 58 -7.01 -7.64 7.38
N PHE A 59 -6.19 -7.42 6.36
CA PHE A 59 -5.01 -6.58 6.44
C PHE A 59 -5.38 -5.10 6.37
N LEU A 60 -4.98 -4.35 7.39
CA LEU A 60 -5.07 -2.90 7.46
C LEU A 60 -3.67 -2.32 7.18
N ASP A 61 -3.37 -2.02 5.90
CA ASP A 61 -2.14 -1.31 5.53
C ASP A 61 -2.26 0.14 5.99
N THR A 62 -1.24 0.59 6.71
CA THR A 62 -1.21 1.93 7.27
C THR A 62 -0.08 2.75 6.66
N PRO A 63 -0.25 4.08 6.59
CA PRO A 63 0.87 4.96 6.30
C PRO A 63 2.03 4.69 7.25
N GLY A 64 3.26 4.65 6.72
CA GLY A 64 4.45 4.55 7.58
C GLY A 64 4.53 5.74 8.53
N ILE A 65 4.95 5.49 9.78
CA ILE A 65 5.18 6.54 10.78
C ILE A 65 6.21 7.55 10.23
N ASN A 66 5.89 8.83 10.34
CA ASN A 66 6.63 9.90 9.69
C ASN A 66 6.57 11.19 10.53
N ASP A 67 7.72 11.86 10.68
CA ASP A 67 7.90 13.05 11.51
C ASP A 67 7.63 14.38 10.78
N THR A 68 7.08 14.35 9.56
CA THR A 68 6.78 15.58 8.83
C THR A 68 5.76 16.45 9.56
N LYS A 69 6.17 17.69 9.85
CA LYS A 69 5.37 18.70 10.56
C LYS A 69 4.35 19.41 9.66
N ASN A 70 3.41 18.66 9.10
CA ASN A 70 2.24 19.20 8.38
C ASN A 70 1.00 18.37 8.67
N LYS A 71 -0.19 18.87 8.30
CA LYS A 71 -1.45 18.18 8.61
C LYS A 71 -1.60 16.81 7.96
N LEU A 72 -0.99 16.60 6.78
CA LEU A 72 -0.92 15.28 6.16
C LEU A 72 -0.09 14.28 6.99
N GLY A 73 1.06 14.72 7.51
CA GLY A 73 1.91 13.95 8.42
C GLY A 73 1.17 13.59 9.71
N ASP A 74 0.47 14.56 10.31
CA ASP A 74 -0.38 14.33 11.49
C ASP A 74 -1.47 13.29 11.22
N TYR A 75 -2.11 13.35 10.05
CA TYR A 75 -3.10 12.37 9.61
C TYR A 75 -2.48 10.97 9.49
N MET A 76 -1.34 10.84 8.81
CA MET A 76 -0.64 9.56 8.62
C MET A 76 -0.22 8.92 9.95
N SER A 77 0.33 9.72 10.86
CA SER A 77 0.74 9.24 12.20
C SER A 77 -0.45 8.81 13.06
N LYS A 78 -1.59 9.51 12.96
CA LYS A 78 -2.83 9.08 13.62
C LYS A 78 -3.40 7.78 13.03
N ALA A 79 -3.38 7.64 11.71
CA ALA A 79 -3.84 6.43 11.02
C ALA A 79 -3.03 5.19 11.45
N ALA A 80 -1.70 5.32 11.55
CA ALA A 80 -0.83 4.26 12.00
C ALA A 80 -1.15 3.86 13.46
N LYS A 81 -1.24 4.84 14.36
CA LYS A 81 -1.49 4.58 15.79
C LYS A 81 -2.87 3.97 16.06
N SER A 82 -3.94 4.49 15.45
CA SER A 82 -5.29 3.96 15.66
C SER A 82 -5.41 2.50 15.21
N THR A 83 -4.70 2.13 14.15
CA THR A 83 -4.77 0.77 13.61
C THR A 83 -4.14 -0.27 14.55
N ILE A 84 -3.08 0.07 15.29
CA ILE A 84 -2.45 -0.85 16.26
C ILE A 84 -3.46 -1.26 17.35
N ASP A 85 -4.33 -0.34 17.78
CA ASP A 85 -5.33 -0.61 18.81
C ASP A 85 -6.50 -1.46 18.28
N GLU A 86 -6.76 -1.44 16.97
CA GLU A 86 -7.90 -2.08 16.32
C GLU A 86 -7.62 -3.52 15.86
N VAL A 87 -6.35 -3.92 15.71
CA VAL A 87 -5.99 -5.24 15.15
C VAL A 87 -5.93 -6.36 16.17
N ASP A 88 -6.01 -7.59 15.68
CA ASP A 88 -5.79 -8.82 16.45
C ASP A 88 -4.32 -9.25 16.42
N VAL A 89 -3.60 -9.00 15.33
CA VAL A 89 -2.19 -9.38 15.16
C VAL A 89 -1.39 -8.23 14.53
N VAL A 90 -0.20 -7.96 15.06
CA VAL A 90 0.71 -6.93 14.53
C VAL A 90 1.97 -7.57 13.94
N LEU A 91 2.34 -7.19 12.72
CA LEU A 91 3.59 -7.62 12.08
C LEU A 91 4.58 -6.46 12.07
N LEU A 92 5.66 -6.57 12.84
CA LEU A 92 6.79 -5.64 12.77
C LEU A 92 7.72 -6.06 11.65
N LEU A 93 7.69 -5.34 10.52
CA LEU A 93 8.57 -5.56 9.38
C LEU A 93 9.84 -4.74 9.49
N VAL A 94 10.97 -5.45 9.37
CA VAL A 94 12.31 -4.87 9.47
C VAL A 94 13.22 -5.38 8.35
N GLU A 95 14.34 -4.72 8.16
CA GLU A 95 15.43 -5.19 7.29
C GLU A 95 16.52 -5.86 8.13
N PRO A 96 17.37 -6.73 7.52
CA PRO A 96 18.40 -7.43 8.25
C PRO A 96 19.48 -6.44 8.70
N SER A 97 19.52 -6.15 10.00
CA SER A 97 20.42 -5.17 10.62
C SER A 97 20.56 -5.47 12.12
N THR A 98 21.77 -5.35 12.65
CA THR A 98 22.02 -5.38 14.10
C THR A 98 21.88 -4.01 14.76
N TYR A 99 21.82 -2.94 13.95
CA TYR A 99 21.54 -1.59 14.41
C TYR A 99 20.04 -1.35 14.43
N ILE A 100 19.50 -1.03 15.61
CA ILE A 100 18.11 -0.63 15.85
C ILE A 100 18.07 0.89 15.93
N GLY A 101 17.51 1.54 14.91
CA GLY A 101 17.42 2.99 14.83
C GLY A 101 16.30 3.57 15.69
N GLU A 102 16.28 4.90 15.85
CA GLU A 102 15.31 5.60 16.69
C GLU A 102 13.85 5.40 16.25
N ILE A 103 13.60 5.29 14.94
CA ILE A 103 12.25 5.01 14.41
C ILE A 103 11.81 3.60 14.81
N GLU A 104 12.68 2.59 14.67
CA GLU A 104 12.37 1.22 15.09
C GLU A 104 12.18 1.13 16.60
N LYS A 105 13.04 1.79 17.40
CA LYS A 105 12.88 1.86 18.86
C LYS A 105 11.55 2.48 19.25
N SER A 106 11.15 3.61 18.66
CA SER A 106 9.88 4.26 18.95
C SER A 106 8.69 3.35 18.61
N ILE A 107 8.74 2.60 17.49
CA ILE A 107 7.72 1.60 17.16
C ILE A 107 7.69 0.51 18.23
N ILE A 108 8.85 -0.04 18.59
CA ILE A 108 8.97 -1.10 19.61
C ILE A 108 8.44 -0.62 20.97
N GLU A 109 8.70 0.62 21.37
CA GLU A 109 8.15 1.21 22.60
C GLU A 109 6.63 1.28 22.59
N ASP A 110 6.01 1.58 21.45
CA ASP A 110 4.56 1.55 21.30
C ASP A 110 4.03 0.10 21.29
N LEU A 111 4.74 -0.84 20.65
CA LEU A 111 4.39 -2.26 20.65
C LEU A 111 4.50 -2.91 22.04
N LYS A 112 5.46 -2.50 22.88
CA LYS A 112 5.56 -2.94 24.28
C LYS A 112 4.34 -2.58 25.13
N LYS A 113 3.59 -1.56 24.73
CA LYS A 113 2.34 -1.14 25.39
C LYS A 113 1.14 -1.91 24.84
N CYS A 114 1.29 -2.53 23.67
CA CYS A 114 0.27 -3.35 23.04
C CYS A 114 0.16 -4.70 23.75
N LYS A 115 -1.07 -5.21 23.90
CA LYS A 115 -1.34 -6.56 24.46
C LYS A 115 -1.61 -7.60 23.36
N LYS A 116 -1.48 -7.21 22.11
CA LYS A 116 -1.75 -8.06 20.94
C LYS A 116 -0.48 -8.83 20.56
N PRO A 117 -0.62 -10.04 19.99
CA PRO A 117 0.51 -10.77 19.43
C PRO A 117 1.31 -9.94 18.42
N VAL A 118 2.64 -9.93 18.59
CA VAL A 118 3.58 -9.24 17.71
C VAL A 118 4.49 -10.25 17.03
N ILE A 119 4.40 -10.32 15.71
CA ILE A 119 5.24 -11.14 14.85
C ILE A 119 6.37 -10.27 14.28
N LEU A 120 7.63 -10.64 14.52
CA LEU A 120 8.77 -10.02 13.85
C LEU A 120 8.93 -10.63 12.46
N VAL A 121 8.91 -9.79 11.43
CA VAL A 121 9.14 -10.19 10.05
C VAL A 121 10.44 -9.55 9.56
N ILE A 122 11.50 -10.34 9.48
CA ILE A 122 12.78 -9.89 8.90
C ILE A 122 12.69 -10.09 7.38
N ASN A 123 12.45 -9.00 6.67
CA ASN A 123 12.32 -9.00 5.21
C ASN A 123 13.68 -8.77 4.54
N LYS A 124 13.76 -8.99 3.21
CA LYS A 124 14.96 -8.81 2.38
C LYS A 124 16.12 -9.72 2.77
N ILE A 125 15.83 -10.94 3.24
CA ILE A 125 16.87 -11.92 3.59
C ILE A 125 17.75 -12.31 2.39
N ASP A 126 17.31 -12.02 1.16
CA ASP A 126 18.09 -12.21 -0.07
C ASP A 126 19.30 -11.25 -0.17
N THR A 127 19.41 -10.25 0.71
CA THR A 127 20.54 -9.30 0.72
C THR A 127 21.64 -9.67 1.73
N VAL A 128 21.51 -10.77 2.46
CA VAL A 128 22.43 -11.19 3.52
C VAL A 128 22.70 -12.70 3.46
N SER A 129 23.73 -13.15 4.19
CA SER A 129 23.99 -14.59 4.33
C SER A 129 23.03 -15.23 5.36
N GLU A 130 22.70 -16.51 5.19
CA GLU A 130 21.84 -17.23 6.15
C GLU A 130 22.51 -17.34 7.54
N ASP A 131 23.84 -17.41 7.59
CA ASP A 131 24.63 -17.46 8.83
C ASP A 131 24.49 -16.18 9.69
N ASP A 132 24.10 -15.05 9.09
CA ASP A 132 23.93 -13.78 9.78
C ASP A 132 22.53 -13.58 10.36
N LEU A 133 21.53 -14.39 9.97
CA LEU A 133 20.13 -14.18 10.37
C LEU A 133 19.95 -14.21 11.89
N SER A 134 20.61 -15.15 12.57
CA SER A 134 20.57 -15.26 14.04
C SER A 134 21.04 -13.98 14.74
N LYS A 135 22.05 -13.30 14.18
CA LYS A 135 22.57 -12.04 14.74
C LYS A 135 21.54 -10.92 14.67
N PHE A 136 20.74 -10.89 13.60
CA PHE A 136 19.67 -9.90 13.44
C PHE A 136 18.51 -10.21 14.39
N GLU A 137 18.10 -11.48 14.49
CA GLU A 137 17.09 -11.88 15.49
C GLU A 137 17.50 -11.48 16.90
N ASP A 138 18.73 -11.79 17.30
CA ASP A 138 19.25 -11.52 18.65
C ASP A 138 19.28 -10.02 18.96
N ALA A 139 19.48 -9.16 17.94
CA ALA A 139 19.43 -7.72 18.12
C ALA A 139 18.00 -7.26 18.47
N TYR A 140 16.98 -7.76 17.76
CA TYR A 140 15.59 -7.40 18.02
C TYR A 140 15.04 -8.05 19.30
N LYS A 141 15.39 -9.30 19.59
CA LYS A 141 15.00 -10.01 20.83
C LYS A 141 15.47 -9.30 22.11
N LYS A 142 16.57 -8.55 22.05
CA LYS A 142 17.04 -7.72 23.18
C LYS A 142 16.14 -6.51 23.42
N GLU A 143 15.43 -6.05 22.40
CA GLU A 143 14.56 -4.90 22.49
C GLU A 143 13.19 -5.29 23.04
N MET A 144 12.59 -6.39 22.58
CA MET A 144 11.34 -6.94 23.14
C MET A 144 11.18 -8.43 22.83
N ASP A 145 10.31 -9.09 23.60
CA ASP A 145 9.84 -10.44 23.28
C ASP A 145 8.82 -10.38 22.13
N PHE A 146 8.99 -11.26 21.15
CA PHE A 146 8.07 -11.43 20.02
C PHE A 146 7.40 -12.80 20.11
N ASP A 147 6.12 -12.88 19.78
CA ASP A 147 5.36 -14.14 19.81
C ASP A 147 5.81 -15.11 18.71
N LYS A 148 6.30 -14.57 17.59
CA LYS A 148 6.86 -15.33 16.47
C LYS A 148 7.88 -14.51 15.70
N ILE A 149 8.83 -15.19 15.06
CA ILE A 149 9.79 -14.57 14.14
C ILE A 149 9.77 -15.32 12.82
N VAL A 150 9.71 -14.59 11.72
CA VAL A 150 9.70 -15.14 10.36
C VAL A 150 10.67 -14.38 9.46
N HIS A 151 11.25 -15.10 8.51
CA HIS A 151 12.26 -14.62 7.58
C HIS A 151 11.74 -14.68 6.15
N VAL A 152 11.70 -13.55 5.46
CA VAL A 152 11.13 -13.48 4.10
C VAL A 152 11.99 -12.66 3.15
N ALA A 153 11.86 -12.98 1.86
CA ALA A 153 12.27 -12.07 0.79
C ALA A 153 11.01 -11.76 -0.03
N ALA A 154 10.26 -10.74 0.41
CA ALA A 154 8.98 -10.38 -0.20
C ALA A 154 9.08 -10.18 -1.70
N LEU A 155 10.11 -9.47 -2.18
CA LEU A 155 10.33 -9.22 -3.60
C LEU A 155 10.62 -10.50 -4.43
N LYS A 156 11.09 -11.56 -3.78
CA LYS A 156 11.41 -12.85 -4.41
C LYS A 156 10.33 -13.91 -4.19
N GLY A 157 9.29 -13.60 -3.43
CA GLY A 157 8.29 -14.58 -3.00
C GLY A 157 8.87 -15.71 -2.14
N LYS A 158 10.01 -15.52 -1.46
CA LYS A 158 10.62 -16.56 -0.60
C LYS A 158 9.96 -16.55 0.79
N ASN A 159 9.51 -17.72 1.25
CA ASN A 159 8.94 -18.00 2.57
C ASN A 159 7.66 -17.20 2.90
N ILE A 160 6.86 -16.83 1.91
CA ILE A 160 5.65 -16.02 2.14
C ILE A 160 4.60 -16.81 2.91
N GLU A 161 4.49 -18.12 2.67
CA GLU A 161 3.60 -19.02 3.41
C GLU A 161 3.86 -18.98 4.92
N SER A 162 5.13 -18.86 5.34
CA SER A 162 5.48 -18.82 6.77
C SER A 162 4.89 -17.60 7.49
N VAL A 163 4.65 -16.50 6.78
CA VAL A 163 3.98 -15.31 7.34
C VAL A 163 2.50 -15.60 7.55
N MET A 164 1.85 -16.25 6.59
CA MET A 164 0.44 -16.63 6.67
C MET A 164 0.22 -17.60 7.83
N ASP A 165 1.05 -18.64 7.93
CA ASP A 165 0.97 -19.62 9.01
C ASP A 165 1.18 -18.97 10.37
N ALA A 166 2.19 -18.10 10.49
CA ALA A 166 2.44 -17.33 11.71
C ALA A 166 1.22 -16.47 12.10
N ILE A 167 0.55 -15.80 11.14
CA ILE A 167 -0.67 -15.04 11.43
C ILE A 167 -1.79 -15.98 11.89
N LYS A 168 -2.03 -17.09 11.16
CA LYS A 168 -3.09 -18.07 11.47
C LYS A 168 -2.98 -18.59 12.91
N GLU A 169 -1.77 -18.77 13.45
CA GLU A 169 -1.56 -19.20 14.83
C GLU A 169 -2.25 -18.28 15.85
N PHE A 170 -2.26 -16.96 15.61
CA PHE A 170 -2.74 -15.95 16.55
C PHE A 170 -4.12 -15.37 16.23
N LEU A 171 -4.68 -15.66 15.05
CA LEU A 171 -6.04 -15.20 14.73
C LEU A 171 -7.09 -15.84 15.66
N PRO A 172 -8.10 -15.07 16.09
CA PRO A 172 -9.21 -15.60 16.87
C PRO A 172 -10.15 -16.43 15.97
N PHE A 173 -10.88 -17.36 16.59
CA PHE A 173 -11.97 -18.06 15.92
C PHE A 173 -13.16 -17.11 15.73
N GLY A 174 -13.76 -17.12 14.54
CA GLY A 174 -14.86 -16.23 14.20
C GLY A 174 -15.43 -16.50 12.81
N PRO A 175 -16.64 -16.03 12.50
CA PRO A 175 -17.16 -16.07 11.14
C PRO A 175 -16.42 -15.05 10.24
N PRO A 176 -16.40 -15.25 8.92
CA PRO A 176 -15.88 -14.24 8.00
C PRO A 176 -16.66 -12.91 8.11
N PHE A 177 -15.96 -11.78 7.96
CA PHE A 177 -16.55 -10.44 7.86
C PHE A 177 -16.98 -10.09 6.43
N TYR A 178 -16.31 -10.66 5.43
CA TYR A 178 -16.50 -10.36 4.01
C TYR A 178 -16.75 -11.63 3.19
N ASP A 179 -17.33 -11.45 2.01
CA ASP A 179 -17.50 -12.53 1.03
C ASP A 179 -16.13 -13.07 0.56
N GLU A 180 -16.09 -14.34 0.13
CA GLU A 180 -14.85 -15.06 -0.21
C GLU A 180 -14.05 -14.41 -1.36
N ASP A 181 -14.73 -13.71 -2.27
CA ASP A 181 -14.14 -13.02 -3.43
C ASP A 181 -13.77 -11.55 -3.15
N THR A 182 -14.03 -11.05 -1.94
CA THR A 182 -13.65 -9.69 -1.55
C THR A 182 -12.14 -9.62 -1.38
N ILE A 183 -11.48 -8.73 -2.14
CA ILE A 183 -10.03 -8.49 -2.04
C ILE A 183 -9.72 -7.16 -1.36
N THR A 184 -10.55 -6.13 -1.57
CA THR A 184 -10.38 -4.80 -0.96
C THR A 184 -11.70 -4.05 -0.93
N ASP A 185 -11.87 -3.15 0.04
CA ASP A 185 -13.00 -2.22 0.10
C ASP A 185 -12.81 -0.95 -0.74
N GLN A 186 -11.63 -0.80 -1.36
CA GLN A 186 -11.33 0.40 -2.12
C GLN A 186 -12.03 0.40 -3.47
N PRO A 187 -12.74 1.49 -3.82
CA PRO A 187 -13.25 1.65 -5.17
C PRO A 187 -12.10 1.63 -6.19
N GLU A 188 -12.30 1.00 -7.35
CA GLU A 188 -11.32 0.98 -8.46
C GLU A 188 -10.77 2.36 -8.82
N ARG A 189 -11.62 3.39 -8.68
CA ARG A 189 -11.26 4.80 -8.85
C ARG A 189 -10.10 5.23 -7.93
N GLN A 190 -10.12 4.79 -6.69
CA GLN A 190 -9.11 5.11 -5.71
C GLN A 190 -7.81 4.35 -5.99
N ILE A 191 -7.91 3.06 -6.33
CA ILE A 191 -6.75 2.24 -6.73
C ILE A 191 -6.09 2.83 -7.98
N THR A 192 -6.90 3.27 -8.97
CA THR A 192 -6.43 3.96 -10.18
C THR A 192 -5.68 5.25 -9.86
N ALA A 193 -6.19 6.08 -8.94
CA ALA A 193 -5.51 7.30 -8.51
C ALA A 193 -4.15 6.98 -7.89
N GLU A 194 -4.11 5.95 -7.06
CA GLU A 194 -2.91 5.48 -6.39
C GLU A 194 -1.87 4.94 -7.39
N ILE A 195 -2.27 4.15 -8.40
CA ILE A 195 -1.36 3.69 -9.47
C ILE A 195 -0.69 4.87 -10.18
N ILE A 196 -1.46 5.92 -10.55
CA ILE A 196 -0.90 7.12 -11.18
C ILE A 196 0.09 7.81 -10.22
N ARG A 197 -0.28 7.92 -8.95
CA ARG A 197 0.57 8.50 -7.91
C ARG A 197 1.85 7.69 -7.72
N GLU A 198 1.80 6.37 -7.77
CA GLU A 198 2.97 5.49 -7.73
C GLU A 198 3.97 5.82 -8.84
N LYS A 199 3.49 5.95 -10.08
CA LYS A 199 4.35 6.27 -11.22
C LYS A 199 4.94 7.67 -11.10
N ALA A 200 4.15 8.63 -10.63
CA ALA A 200 4.64 9.97 -10.35
C ALA A 200 5.69 9.97 -9.22
N LEU A 201 5.47 9.23 -8.14
CA LEU A 201 6.45 9.03 -7.06
C LEU A 201 7.78 8.51 -7.61
N ARG A 202 7.74 7.44 -8.41
CA ARG A 202 8.93 6.78 -8.96
C ARG A 202 9.69 7.64 -9.97
N LEU A 203 8.97 8.40 -10.80
CA LEU A 203 9.56 9.09 -11.97
C LEU A 203 9.99 10.54 -11.69
N LEU A 204 9.35 11.21 -10.75
CA LEU A 204 9.74 12.56 -10.33
C LEU A 204 10.97 12.49 -9.43
N GLN A 205 11.57 13.62 -9.06
CA GLN A 205 12.74 13.69 -8.18
C GLN A 205 12.54 14.76 -7.10
N ASP A 206 13.48 14.80 -6.16
CA ASP A 206 13.51 15.77 -5.06
C ASP A 206 12.20 15.79 -4.25
N GLU A 207 11.76 16.96 -3.79
CA GLU A 207 10.56 17.11 -2.97
C GLU A 207 9.24 17.02 -3.74
N VAL A 208 9.28 17.17 -5.06
CA VAL A 208 8.10 17.26 -5.94
C VAL A 208 7.11 16.10 -5.73
N PRO A 209 7.52 14.82 -5.77
CA PRO A 209 6.60 13.70 -5.57
C PRO A 209 5.97 13.64 -4.18
N HIS A 210 6.51 14.31 -3.16
CA HIS A 210 5.89 14.36 -1.85
C HIS A 210 4.80 15.44 -1.74
N GLY A 211 4.75 16.38 -2.70
CA GLY A 211 3.75 17.45 -2.77
C GLY A 211 2.60 17.17 -3.74
N ILE A 212 2.45 15.93 -4.23
CA ILE A 212 1.37 15.58 -5.18
C ILE A 212 0.21 14.83 -4.53
N ALA A 213 -0.98 15.03 -5.08
CA ALA A 213 -2.17 14.18 -4.91
C ALA A 213 -2.74 13.83 -6.30
N VAL A 214 -3.53 12.77 -6.40
CA VAL A 214 -4.20 12.39 -7.64
C VAL A 214 -5.68 12.23 -7.39
N THR A 215 -6.51 12.86 -8.22
CA THR A 215 -7.96 12.68 -8.22
C THR A 215 -8.41 12.12 -9.55
N ILE A 216 -9.40 11.23 -9.54
CA ILE A 216 -10.07 10.76 -10.75
C ILE A 216 -11.40 11.51 -10.88
N GLU A 217 -11.53 12.31 -11.93
CA GLU A 217 -12.73 13.10 -12.21
C GLU A 217 -13.82 12.18 -12.79
N THR A 218 -13.45 11.37 -13.79
CA THR A 218 -14.38 10.46 -14.46
C THR A 218 -13.73 9.11 -14.77
N MET A 219 -14.48 8.03 -14.60
CA MET A 219 -14.22 6.71 -15.18
C MET A 219 -15.51 6.26 -15.86
N ARG A 220 -15.45 5.96 -17.16
CA ARG A 220 -16.61 5.52 -17.94
C ARG A 220 -16.20 4.44 -18.93
N MET A 221 -16.91 3.32 -18.90
CA MET A 221 -16.75 2.30 -19.92
C MET A 221 -17.36 2.81 -21.24
N ARG A 222 -16.57 2.76 -22.31
CA ARG A 222 -17.02 3.08 -23.67
C ARG A 222 -16.98 1.80 -24.50
N GLU A 223 -18.12 1.42 -25.06
CA GLU A 223 -18.21 0.25 -25.95
C GLU A 223 -17.30 0.41 -27.19
N LYS A 224 -16.64 -0.67 -27.60
CA LYS A 224 -15.88 -0.68 -28.86
C LYS A 224 -16.83 -0.84 -30.04
N LYS A 225 -16.74 0.05 -31.03
CA LYS A 225 -17.34 -0.20 -32.34
C LYS A 225 -16.61 -1.38 -33.00
N LYS A 226 -17.31 -2.50 -33.26
CA LYS A 226 -16.81 -3.81 -33.76
C LYS A 226 -15.87 -3.82 -34.99
N ARG A 227 -15.58 -2.69 -35.64
CA ARG A 227 -14.98 -2.67 -36.99
C ARG A 227 -13.46 -2.78 -37.09
N HIS A 228 -12.68 -2.57 -36.01
CA HIS A 228 -11.20 -2.56 -36.08
C HIS A 228 -10.48 -3.21 -34.90
N TYR A 229 -11.15 -4.07 -34.12
CA TYR A 229 -10.52 -4.69 -32.95
C TYR A 229 -9.77 -5.96 -33.35
N HIS A 230 -8.45 -5.96 -33.12
CA HIS A 230 -7.64 -7.16 -33.10
C HIS A 230 -7.39 -7.51 -31.62
N PRO A 231 -7.95 -8.60 -31.10
CA PRO A 231 -7.69 -9.01 -29.73
C PRO A 231 -6.18 -9.29 -29.53
N PRO A 232 -5.65 -9.05 -28.32
CA PRO A 232 -4.34 -9.57 -27.94
C PRO A 232 -4.26 -11.07 -28.22
N LYS A 233 -3.15 -11.54 -28.79
CA LYS A 233 -2.98 -12.96 -29.16
C LYS A 233 -2.99 -13.92 -27.95
N ASP A 234 -2.78 -13.38 -26.76
CA ASP A 234 -2.71 -14.10 -25.49
C ASP A 234 -4.03 -14.09 -24.70
N GLY A 235 -5.08 -13.43 -25.20
CA GLY A 235 -6.39 -13.37 -24.53
C GLY A 235 -6.42 -12.55 -23.23
N SER A 236 -5.42 -11.70 -23.00
CA SER A 236 -5.19 -11.00 -21.71
C SER A 236 -6.24 -9.97 -21.29
N TYR A 237 -7.14 -9.52 -22.17
CA TYR A 237 -8.10 -8.46 -21.86
C TYR A 237 -9.47 -8.68 -22.51
N ASP A 238 -10.54 -8.28 -21.81
CA ASP A 238 -11.93 -8.36 -22.30
C ASP A 238 -12.13 -7.50 -23.58
N PRO A 239 -12.76 -8.05 -24.64
CA PRO A 239 -12.99 -7.42 -25.93
C PRO A 239 -13.87 -6.16 -25.94
N ASP A 240 -14.80 -5.96 -25.00
CA ASP A 240 -16.04 -5.22 -25.30
C ASP A 240 -16.00 -3.69 -25.06
N GLY A 241 -14.96 -3.17 -24.41
CA GLY A 241 -14.89 -1.74 -24.11
C GLY A 241 -13.49 -1.15 -23.95
N ILE A 242 -13.44 0.18 -23.87
CA ILE A 242 -12.29 0.96 -23.45
C ILE A 242 -12.74 1.79 -22.25
N MET A 243 -12.03 1.69 -21.13
CA MET A 243 -12.26 2.55 -19.97
C MET A 243 -11.66 3.93 -20.22
N ASP A 244 -12.51 4.95 -20.37
CA ASP A 244 -12.09 6.35 -20.46
C ASP A 244 -11.90 6.92 -19.04
N ILE A 245 -10.68 7.35 -18.74
CA ILE A 245 -10.30 7.87 -17.41
C ILE A 245 -9.76 9.29 -17.55
N ASN A 246 -10.38 10.22 -16.82
CA ASN A 246 -9.84 11.59 -16.64
C ASN A 246 -9.32 11.73 -15.22
N ALA A 247 -8.01 11.97 -15.09
CA ALA A 247 -7.36 12.17 -13.80
C ALA A 247 -6.62 13.51 -13.73
N THR A 248 -6.59 14.09 -12.53
CA THR A 248 -5.84 15.31 -12.23
C THR A 248 -4.71 14.97 -11.25
N ILE A 249 -3.47 15.24 -11.65
CA ILE A 249 -2.32 15.34 -10.73
C ILE A 249 -2.32 16.75 -10.14
N ILE A 250 -2.43 16.84 -8.83
CA ILE A 250 -2.46 18.09 -8.07
C ILE A 250 -1.08 18.30 -7.48
N CYS A 251 -0.54 19.52 -7.58
CA CYS A 251 0.74 19.89 -6.98
C CYS A 251 0.66 21.23 -6.23
N GLU A 252 1.57 21.46 -5.29
CA GLU A 252 1.52 22.65 -4.42
C GLU A 252 1.98 23.95 -5.08
N LYS A 253 2.93 23.86 -6.02
CA LYS A 253 3.62 25.03 -6.58
C LYS A 253 3.58 25.00 -8.11
N ASP A 254 3.59 26.18 -8.73
CA ASP A 254 3.71 26.32 -10.18
C ASP A 254 5.03 25.75 -10.71
N SER A 255 6.12 25.88 -9.95
CA SER A 255 7.39 25.22 -10.27
C SER A 255 7.25 23.70 -10.36
N HIS A 256 6.53 23.09 -9.42
CA HIS A 256 6.25 21.64 -9.42
C HIS A 256 5.40 21.25 -10.63
N LYS A 257 4.41 22.06 -11.01
CA LYS A 257 3.60 21.83 -12.22
C LYS A 257 4.49 21.71 -13.46
N GLY A 258 5.47 22.61 -13.61
CA GLY A 258 6.44 22.55 -14.70
C GLY A 258 7.23 21.23 -14.71
N ILE A 259 7.67 20.76 -13.54
CA ILE A 259 8.44 19.50 -13.39
C ILE A 259 7.58 18.27 -13.70
N VAL A 260 6.34 18.23 -13.21
CA VAL A 260 5.39 17.14 -13.47
C VAL A 260 5.06 17.04 -14.96
N ILE A 261 4.89 18.17 -15.65
CA ILE A 261 4.67 18.20 -17.09
C ILE A 261 5.94 17.79 -17.84
N GLY A 262 7.09 18.35 -17.47
CA GLY A 262 8.37 18.16 -18.14
C GLY A 262 8.44 18.85 -19.51
N LYS A 263 9.64 18.91 -20.09
CA LYS A 263 9.88 19.56 -21.39
C LYS A 263 8.97 18.94 -22.47
N GLY A 264 8.10 19.76 -23.08
CA GLY A 264 7.16 19.30 -24.10
C GLY A 264 6.14 18.26 -23.62
N GLY A 265 5.86 18.17 -22.31
CA GLY A 265 4.95 17.16 -21.76
C GLY A 265 5.57 15.76 -21.60
N ALA A 266 6.89 15.62 -21.79
CA ALA A 266 7.55 14.32 -21.80
C ALA A 266 7.42 13.55 -20.47
N MET A 267 7.47 14.25 -19.32
CA MET A 267 7.36 13.59 -18.01
C MET A 267 5.92 13.13 -17.75
N LEU A 268 4.93 13.98 -18.03
CA LEU A 268 3.52 13.61 -17.89
C LEU A 268 3.14 12.43 -18.79
N LYS A 269 3.66 12.41 -20.03
CA LYS A 269 3.49 11.28 -20.94
C LYS A 269 4.12 10.00 -20.38
N LYS A 270 5.30 10.09 -19.77
CA LYS A 270 5.99 8.94 -19.16
C LYS A 270 5.20 8.38 -17.97
N ILE A 271 4.70 9.26 -17.09
CA ILE A 271 3.82 8.89 -15.96
C ILE A 271 2.56 8.20 -16.47
N GLY A 272 1.84 8.82 -17.42
CA GLY A 272 0.60 8.27 -17.96
C GLY A 272 0.80 6.95 -18.69
N SER A 273 1.88 6.80 -19.46
CA SER A 273 2.16 5.55 -20.18
C SER A 273 2.44 4.40 -19.22
N ALA A 274 3.24 4.64 -18.18
CA ALA A 274 3.54 3.63 -17.16
C ALA A 274 2.31 3.31 -16.29
N ALA A 275 1.47 4.29 -15.98
CA ALA A 275 0.28 4.07 -15.16
C ALA A 275 -0.79 3.30 -15.93
N ARG A 276 -0.97 3.60 -17.22
CA ARG A 276 -1.96 2.94 -18.08
C ARG A 276 -1.79 1.43 -18.10
N THR A 277 -0.56 0.93 -18.22
CA THR A 277 -0.30 -0.52 -18.25
C THR A 277 -0.79 -1.21 -16.97
N ASP A 278 -0.44 -0.69 -15.80
CA ASP A 278 -0.90 -1.24 -14.51
C ASP A 278 -2.43 -1.12 -14.34
N ILE A 279 -3.05 -0.05 -14.85
CA ILE A 279 -4.52 0.12 -14.77
C ILE A 279 -5.23 -0.85 -15.74
N GLU A 280 -4.67 -1.11 -16.93
CA GLU A 280 -5.23 -2.09 -17.86
C GLU A 280 -5.22 -3.49 -17.23
N GLU A 281 -4.11 -3.89 -16.60
CA GLU A 281 -4.00 -5.13 -15.83
C GLU A 281 -5.02 -5.20 -14.68
N LEU A 282 -5.13 -4.13 -13.88
CA LEU A 282 -6.10 -4.07 -12.78
C LEU A 282 -7.56 -4.23 -13.26
N LEU A 283 -7.94 -3.53 -14.33
CA LEU A 283 -9.33 -3.46 -14.80
C LEU A 283 -9.69 -4.56 -15.81
N GLY A 284 -8.72 -5.38 -16.24
CA GLY A 284 -8.94 -6.41 -17.25
C GLY A 284 -9.40 -5.88 -18.61
N CYS A 285 -9.18 -4.59 -18.93
CA CYS A 285 -9.63 -3.97 -20.17
C CYS A 285 -8.68 -2.86 -20.66
N GLN A 286 -8.87 -2.41 -21.91
CA GLN A 286 -8.09 -1.29 -22.46
C GLN A 286 -8.45 0.04 -21.79
N VAL A 287 -7.47 0.91 -21.59
CA VAL A 287 -7.64 2.19 -20.89
C VAL A 287 -7.24 3.36 -21.79
N ASN A 288 -8.11 4.35 -21.88
CA ASN A 288 -7.79 5.66 -22.41
C ASN A 288 -7.61 6.66 -21.26
N LEU A 289 -6.37 6.82 -20.81
CA LEU A 289 -6.00 7.67 -19.67
C LEU A 289 -5.63 9.09 -20.12
N GLN A 290 -6.39 10.08 -19.65
CA GLN A 290 -6.09 11.50 -19.81
C GLN A 290 -5.65 12.09 -18.47
N LEU A 291 -4.46 12.70 -18.47
CA LEU A 291 -3.88 13.33 -17.28
C LEU A 291 -3.84 14.84 -17.40
N TRP A 292 -4.27 15.53 -16.35
CA TRP A 292 -4.17 16.97 -16.19
C TRP A 292 -3.27 17.32 -15.01
N VAL A 293 -2.65 18.50 -15.01
CA VAL A 293 -1.86 18.99 -13.87
C VAL A 293 -2.42 20.31 -13.37
N LYS A 294 -2.87 20.36 -12.11
CA LYS A 294 -3.43 21.55 -11.46
C LYS A 294 -2.62 21.94 -10.23
N VAL A 295 -2.49 23.24 -10.00
CA VAL A 295 -1.86 23.77 -8.78
C VAL A 295 -2.93 24.02 -7.73
N ARG A 296 -2.65 23.54 -6.52
CA ARG A 296 -3.41 23.79 -5.29
C ARG A 296 -2.41 24.13 -4.20
N LYS A 297 -2.28 25.43 -3.92
CA LYS A 297 -1.28 25.92 -2.96
C LYS A 297 -1.52 25.31 -1.59
N ASP A 298 -0.42 24.83 -0.99
CA ASP A 298 -0.33 24.36 0.39
C ASP A 298 -1.42 23.36 0.81
N TRP A 299 -1.86 22.52 -0.12
CA TRP A 299 -2.98 21.61 0.11
C TRP A 299 -2.72 20.61 1.24
N ARG A 300 -1.45 20.27 1.52
CA ARG A 300 -1.06 19.37 2.63
C ARG A 300 -1.34 19.97 4.01
N ASP A 301 -1.54 21.28 4.10
CA ASP A 301 -1.91 22.00 5.32
C ASP A 301 -3.35 22.55 5.30
N ASP A 302 -4.14 22.17 4.30
CA ASP A 302 -5.55 22.54 4.19
C ASP A 302 -6.46 21.34 4.47
N LYS A 303 -7.22 21.39 5.56
CA LYS A 303 -8.11 20.30 5.98
C LYS A 303 -9.21 19.97 4.97
N ALA A 304 -9.77 21.00 4.30
CA ALA A 304 -10.84 20.79 3.34
C ALA A 304 -10.31 20.12 2.07
N GLN A 305 -9.10 20.49 1.65
CA GLN A 305 -8.43 19.85 0.52
C GLN A 305 -7.95 18.45 0.84
N LEU A 306 -7.39 18.22 2.04
CA LEU A 306 -7.05 16.88 2.50
C LEU A 306 -8.25 15.94 2.43
N LYS A 307 -9.39 16.39 2.98
CA LYS A 307 -10.64 15.62 2.94
C LYS A 307 -11.12 15.36 1.51
N SER A 308 -11.08 16.36 0.63
CA SER A 308 -11.52 16.18 -0.76
C SER A 308 -10.61 15.27 -1.59
N PHE A 309 -9.36 15.07 -1.16
CA PHE A 309 -8.43 14.11 -1.75
C PHE A 309 -8.44 12.74 -1.06
N GLY A 310 -9.41 12.49 -0.16
CA GLY A 310 -9.59 11.21 0.51
C GLY A 310 -8.81 11.06 1.83
N TYR A 311 -8.15 12.11 2.32
CA TYR A 311 -7.44 12.11 3.59
C TYR A 311 -8.34 12.66 4.71
N ASP A 312 -9.30 11.85 5.18
CA ASP A 312 -10.26 12.22 6.25
C ASP A 312 -10.03 11.38 7.51
N VAL A 313 -9.65 12.00 8.63
CA VAL A 313 -9.44 11.34 9.93
C VAL A 313 -10.72 10.62 10.41
N ASN A 314 -11.90 11.09 10.01
CA ASN A 314 -13.15 10.46 10.42
C ASN A 314 -13.38 9.10 9.74
N SER A 315 -12.66 8.80 8.67
CA SER A 315 -12.72 7.49 8.01
C SER A 315 -12.16 6.34 8.86
N PHE A 316 -11.42 6.65 9.94
CA PHE A 316 -10.86 5.63 10.83
C PHE A 316 -11.94 4.96 11.70
N LYS A 317 -13.02 5.68 12.01
CA LYS A 317 -14.12 5.19 12.83
C LYS A 317 -15.19 4.54 11.94
N LYS A 318 -15.01 3.27 11.62
CA LYS A 318 -16.10 2.42 11.10
C LYS A 318 -16.10 1.12 11.87
#